data_AF-A0A6M3JX26-F1
#
_entry.id   AF-A0A6M3JX26-F1
#
_cell.length_a   1.000
_cell.length_b   1.000
_cell.length_c   1.000
_cell.angle_alpha   90.00
_cell.angle_beta   90.00
_cell.angle_gamma   90.00
#
_symmetry.space_group_name_H-M   'P 1'
#
loop_
_entity.id
_entity.type
_entity.pdbx_description
1 polymer ?
#
loop_
_entity_poly.entity_id
_entity_poly.type
_entity_poly.pdbx_seq_one_letter_code
_entity_poly.pdbx_strand_id
1 'polypeptide(L)'
;MALTVTNKTTSVWGDRMVLMCDVAFDSSYAFGGESFNYSVMGFDHVDRVIIEPVQGYHFAYDYTNKKIKVLHNAPPIVVEEQQTIASNAITLRYPPAYIMAVAQSATNVKLTTSGATVGANECQPTAVFTWGAQGGLTFHSGLSGVVYVSYVTQAWKEVWDNLVQEEAVTPESHIGTLTYDAIAIQAINASAGGTTTNSCLMIDKDDTPATTECSVDFSDSAAVTLTFATADAVTAAVCTYIKLPSSGFLKDNWVEEEAMTATSNVCTPAYPILLWGYSGQLLENAAVTGRIINIGGSAGTDEGYINFNDPYTKITQDAVTTGTAAYVKGRRGDIPTVPIECHTGLSLSDLSTVKVTVLGW
;
A
#
# COMPACT_ATOMS: atom_id res chain seq x y z
N MET A 1 -4.66 24.37 -16.03
CA MET A 1 -4.65 23.90 -17.43
C MET A 1 -6.09 23.65 -17.84
N ALA A 2 -6.43 23.93 -19.09
CA ALA A 2 -7.80 23.86 -19.59
C ALA A 2 -7.83 22.98 -20.83
N LEU A 3 -8.83 22.12 -20.91
CA LEU A 3 -9.02 21.17 -22.00
C LEU A 3 -9.25 21.90 -23.32
N THR A 4 -8.67 21.37 -24.40
CA THR A 4 -8.96 21.84 -25.75
C THR A 4 -10.14 21.05 -26.32
N VAL A 5 -11.23 21.74 -26.66
CA VAL A 5 -12.48 21.12 -27.11
C VAL A 5 -12.72 21.43 -28.59
N THR A 6 -12.81 20.40 -29.41
CA THR A 6 -12.95 20.48 -30.87
C THR A 6 -14.10 19.61 -31.38
N ASN A 7 -14.39 19.66 -32.69
CA ASN A 7 -15.37 18.79 -33.37
C ASN A 7 -16.76 18.73 -32.70
N LYS A 8 -17.24 19.89 -32.24
CA LYS A 8 -18.51 20.02 -31.53
C LYS A 8 -19.69 19.77 -32.47
N THR A 9 -20.52 18.79 -32.12
CA THR A 9 -21.78 18.50 -32.79
C THR A 9 -22.90 18.52 -31.76
N THR A 10 -23.92 19.35 -31.97
CA THR A 10 -25.08 19.43 -31.08
C THR A 10 -26.32 18.82 -31.72
N SER A 11 -27.16 18.21 -30.91
CA SER A 11 -28.47 17.68 -31.29
C SER A 11 -29.46 17.87 -30.15
N VAL A 12 -30.75 17.91 -30.47
CA VAL A 12 -31.84 18.04 -29.48
C VAL A 12 -32.62 16.74 -29.44
N TRP A 13 -32.65 16.09 -28.28
CA TRP A 13 -33.34 14.83 -28.03
C TRP A 13 -34.46 15.07 -27.00
N GLY A 14 -35.66 15.39 -27.50
CA GLY A 14 -36.77 15.83 -26.64
C GLY A 14 -36.45 17.19 -26.00
N ASP A 15 -36.61 17.30 -24.68
CA ASP A 15 -36.33 18.51 -23.89
C ASP A 15 -34.88 18.57 -23.38
N ARG A 16 -33.97 17.84 -24.05
CA ARG A 16 -32.55 17.78 -23.70
C ARG A 16 -31.68 18.07 -24.91
N MET A 17 -30.56 18.74 -24.65
CA MET A 17 -29.48 18.92 -25.60
C MET A 17 -28.44 17.82 -25.41
N VAL A 18 -27.90 17.33 -26.53
CA VAL A 18 -26.76 16.43 -26.57
C VAL A 18 -25.63 17.16 -27.29
N LEU A 19 -24.46 17.20 -26.68
CA LEU A 19 -23.21 17.65 -27.29
C LEU A 19 -22.27 16.46 -27.41
N MET A 20 -21.80 16.19 -28.62
CA MET A 20 -20.69 15.29 -28.88
C MET A 20 -19.49 16.15 -29.27
N CYS A 21 -18.35 15.97 -28.60
CA CYS A 21 -17.14 16.71 -28.90
C CYS A 21 -15.89 15.87 -28.65
N ASP A 22 -14.78 16.36 -29.21
CA ASP A 22 -13.46 15.81 -29.00
C ASP A 22 -12.71 16.67 -27.98
N VAL A 23 -12.12 16.04 -26.98
CA VAL A 23 -11.36 16.68 -25.90
C VAL A 23 -9.90 16.25 -25.98
N ALA A 24 -8.99 17.21 -26.08
CA ALA A 24 -7.57 16.99 -25.91
C ALA A 24 -7.11 17.49 -24.54
N PHE A 25 -6.36 16.64 -23.84
CA PHE A 25 -5.68 16.97 -22.59
C PHE A 25 -4.39 17.72 -22.88
N ASP A 26 -3.90 18.46 -21.88
CA ASP A 26 -2.59 19.08 -22.00
C ASP A 26 -1.49 18.00 -21.90
N SER A 27 -0.28 18.37 -22.32
CA SER A 27 0.95 17.58 -22.22
C SER A 27 1.36 17.21 -20.78
N SER A 28 0.70 17.79 -19.77
CA SER A 28 0.90 17.53 -18.35
C SER A 28 -0.44 17.49 -17.63
N TYR A 29 -0.83 16.32 -17.12
CA TYR A 29 -2.07 16.16 -16.36
C TYR A 29 -1.97 16.82 -14.98
N ALA A 30 -3.01 17.52 -14.55
CA ALA A 30 -3.14 17.97 -13.16
C ALA A 30 -3.99 16.98 -12.35
N PHE A 31 -3.46 16.48 -11.22
CA PHE A 31 -4.25 15.66 -10.31
C PHE A 31 -5.53 16.38 -9.86
N GLY A 32 -6.61 15.62 -9.74
CA GLY A 32 -7.97 16.13 -9.52
C GLY A 32 -8.70 16.49 -10.81
N GLY A 33 -8.07 16.32 -11.98
CA GLY A 33 -8.67 16.52 -13.29
C GLY A 33 -8.45 17.90 -13.89
N GLU A 34 -8.72 17.98 -15.19
CA GLU A 34 -8.71 19.23 -15.95
C GLU A 34 -10.10 19.85 -16.06
N SER A 35 -10.17 21.17 -16.05
CA SER A 35 -11.44 21.91 -16.06
C SER A 35 -12.20 21.66 -17.37
N PHE A 36 -13.45 21.21 -17.23
CA PHE A 36 -14.38 20.99 -18.32
C PHE A 36 -15.66 21.79 -18.07
N ASN A 37 -15.63 23.06 -18.44
CA ASN A 37 -16.74 23.96 -18.21
C ASN A 37 -17.81 23.80 -19.30
N TYR A 38 -18.84 23.01 -19.03
CA TYR A 38 -19.96 22.80 -19.95
C TYR A 38 -20.80 24.06 -20.20
N SER A 39 -20.76 25.05 -19.30
CA SER A 39 -21.54 26.29 -19.47
C SER A 39 -21.02 27.14 -20.63
N VAL A 40 -19.72 27.10 -20.93
CA VAL A 40 -19.19 27.73 -22.16
C VAL A 40 -19.58 26.98 -23.44
N MET A 41 -20.21 25.81 -23.30
CA MET A 41 -20.72 24.98 -24.40
C MET A 41 -22.24 25.07 -24.54
N GLY A 42 -22.90 25.96 -23.77
CA GLY A 42 -24.33 26.22 -23.87
C GLY A 42 -25.22 25.37 -22.98
N PHE A 43 -24.65 24.67 -21.99
CA PHE A 43 -25.43 23.92 -20.99
C PHE A 43 -25.55 24.71 -19.68
N ASP A 44 -26.78 24.95 -19.22
CA ASP A 44 -27.04 25.47 -17.89
C ASP A 44 -26.95 24.34 -16.85
N HIS A 45 -27.36 23.13 -17.26
CA HIS A 45 -27.31 21.93 -16.45
C HIS A 45 -26.76 20.72 -17.23
N VAL A 46 -26.06 19.83 -16.55
CA VAL A 46 -25.57 18.56 -17.11
C VAL A 46 -26.12 17.42 -16.29
N ASP A 47 -26.94 16.59 -16.92
CA ASP A 47 -27.49 15.37 -16.33
C ASP A 47 -26.45 14.24 -16.37
N ARG A 48 -25.70 14.15 -17.47
CA ARG A 48 -24.73 13.06 -17.68
C ARG A 48 -23.59 13.48 -18.60
N VAL A 49 -22.38 13.05 -18.23
CA VAL A 49 -21.20 13.06 -19.11
C VAL A 49 -20.76 11.62 -19.32
N ILE A 50 -20.61 11.23 -20.59
CA ILE A 50 -20.09 9.94 -21.03
C ILE A 50 -18.78 10.22 -21.76
N ILE A 51 -17.72 9.53 -21.37
CA ILE A 51 -16.38 9.70 -21.93
C ILE A 51 -15.88 8.34 -22.34
N GLU A 52 -15.53 8.17 -23.60
CA GLU A 52 -15.07 6.90 -24.13
C GLU A 52 -13.64 6.59 -23.62
N PRO A 53 -13.35 5.35 -23.17
CA PRO A 53 -11.99 4.97 -22.82
C PRO A 53 -11.11 4.95 -24.07
N VAL A 54 -9.88 5.43 -23.94
CA VAL A 54 -8.93 5.56 -25.05
C VAL A 54 -7.55 5.15 -24.56
N GLN A 55 -6.84 4.34 -25.35
CA GLN A 55 -5.46 3.90 -25.08
C GLN A 55 -5.22 3.33 -23.67
N GLY A 56 -6.23 2.64 -23.10
CA GLY A 56 -6.11 2.04 -21.77
C GLY A 56 -6.36 3.00 -20.60
N TYR A 57 -6.77 4.23 -20.88
CA TYR A 57 -7.28 5.18 -19.90
C TYR A 57 -8.80 5.13 -19.82
N HIS A 58 -9.29 5.26 -18.59
CA HIS A 58 -10.68 5.52 -18.28
C HIS A 58 -10.84 6.98 -17.86
N PHE A 59 -12.05 7.51 -17.99
CA PHE A 59 -12.31 8.90 -17.66
C PHE A 59 -13.56 9.00 -16.82
N ALA A 60 -13.54 9.90 -15.86
CA ALA A 60 -14.69 10.21 -15.02
C ALA A 60 -14.91 11.71 -14.98
N TYR A 61 -16.17 12.12 -14.98
CA TYR A 61 -16.53 13.51 -14.79
C TYR A 61 -16.85 13.78 -13.32
N ASP A 62 -16.12 14.72 -12.72
CA ASP A 62 -16.38 15.24 -11.40
C ASP A 62 -17.43 16.35 -11.50
N TYR A 63 -18.69 16.00 -11.22
CA TYR A 63 -19.83 16.92 -11.31
C TYR A 63 -19.73 18.09 -10.33
N THR A 64 -19.08 17.89 -9.18
CA THR A 64 -18.91 18.91 -8.15
C THR A 64 -17.89 19.96 -8.60
N ASN A 65 -16.73 19.49 -9.04
CA ASN A 65 -15.61 20.38 -9.41
C ASN A 65 -15.62 20.78 -10.89
N LYS A 66 -16.51 20.21 -11.69
CA LYS A 66 -16.65 20.40 -13.14
C LYS A 66 -15.36 20.09 -13.90
N LYS A 67 -14.79 18.91 -13.61
CA LYS A 67 -13.51 18.47 -14.16
C LYS A 67 -13.61 17.08 -14.79
N ILE A 68 -12.82 16.84 -15.83
CA ILE A 68 -12.60 15.48 -16.34
C ILE A 68 -11.33 14.93 -15.68
N LYS A 69 -11.47 13.78 -15.02
CA LYS A 69 -10.39 13.02 -14.41
C LYS A 69 -9.94 11.92 -15.36
N VAL A 70 -8.63 11.69 -15.41
CA VAL A 70 -8.00 10.59 -16.16
C VAL A 70 -7.63 9.50 -15.18
N LEU A 71 -8.07 8.28 -15.46
CA LEU A 71 -7.91 7.11 -14.61
C LEU A 71 -7.12 6.03 -15.39
N HIS A 72 -6.18 5.36 -14.74
CA HIS A 72 -5.58 4.15 -15.27
C HIS A 72 -6.49 2.94 -15.06
N ASN A 73 -6.31 1.89 -15.87
CA ASN A 73 -6.78 0.56 -15.52
C ASN A 73 -6.36 0.22 -14.08
N ALA A 74 -7.28 -0.37 -13.31
CA ALA A 74 -7.00 -0.69 -11.93
C ALA A 74 -5.83 -1.70 -11.87
N PRO A 75 -4.74 -1.38 -11.16
CA PRO A 75 -3.65 -2.32 -10.98
C PRO A 75 -4.08 -3.54 -10.14
N PRO A 76 -3.28 -4.61 -10.15
CA PRO A 76 -3.49 -5.73 -9.23
C PRO A 76 -3.52 -5.25 -7.78
N ILE A 77 -4.41 -5.83 -6.97
CA ILE A 77 -4.56 -5.46 -5.55
C ILE A 77 -3.29 -5.78 -4.75
N VAL A 78 -2.76 -7.00 -4.95
CA VAL A 78 -1.48 -7.46 -4.40
C VAL A 78 -0.57 -7.84 -5.56
N VAL A 79 0.66 -7.34 -5.54
CA VAL A 79 1.66 -7.59 -6.57
C VAL A 79 3.01 -7.91 -5.94
N GLU A 80 3.74 -8.83 -6.56
CA GLU A 80 5.18 -9.00 -6.35
C GLU A 80 5.90 -8.49 -7.59
N GLU A 81 6.79 -7.52 -7.40
CA GLU A 81 7.53 -6.87 -8.47
C GLU A 81 9.02 -7.15 -8.34
N GLN A 82 9.62 -7.66 -9.41
CA GLN A 82 11.07 -7.80 -9.52
C GLN A 82 11.67 -6.50 -10.06
N GLN A 83 12.63 -5.92 -9.34
CA GLN A 83 13.35 -4.71 -9.69
C GLN A 83 14.85 -4.91 -9.62
N THR A 84 15.62 -4.11 -10.36
CA THR A 84 17.09 -4.10 -10.29
C THR A 84 17.56 -2.78 -9.71
N ILE A 85 18.34 -2.83 -8.63
CA ILE A 85 18.90 -1.65 -7.98
C ILE A 85 20.07 -1.14 -8.84
N ALA A 86 19.85 -0.05 -9.56
CA ALA A 86 20.87 0.59 -10.38
C ALA A 86 21.73 1.60 -9.59
N SER A 87 21.11 2.35 -8.68
CA SER A 87 21.76 3.40 -7.89
C SER A 87 21.04 3.55 -6.55
N ASN A 88 21.11 2.49 -5.73
CA ASN A 88 20.54 2.40 -4.38
C ASN A 88 19.06 2.80 -4.22
N ALA A 89 18.30 2.88 -5.31
CA ALA A 89 16.88 3.16 -5.30
C ALA A 89 16.19 2.46 -6.46
N ILE A 90 14.90 2.21 -6.28
CA ILE A 90 13.98 1.70 -7.31
C ILE A 90 12.70 2.54 -7.30
N THR A 91 11.98 2.50 -8.41
CA THR A 91 10.62 3.02 -8.51
C THR A 91 9.68 1.86 -8.75
N LEU A 92 8.61 1.76 -7.96
CA LEU A 92 7.59 0.74 -8.10
C LEU A 92 6.70 1.07 -9.29
N ARG A 93 6.28 0.04 -10.05
CA ARG A 93 5.47 0.22 -11.25
C ARG A 93 4.10 0.79 -10.94
N TYR A 94 3.51 0.41 -9.80
CA TYR A 94 2.18 0.84 -9.39
C TYR A 94 2.25 1.71 -8.13
N PRO A 95 1.32 2.66 -7.96
CA PRO A 95 1.20 3.42 -6.72
C PRO A 95 1.04 2.49 -5.51
N PRO A 96 2.00 2.46 -4.56
CA PRO A 96 1.93 1.58 -3.40
C PRO A 96 1.02 2.16 -2.32
N ALA A 97 0.28 1.30 -1.64
CA ALA A 97 -0.45 1.61 -0.43
C ALA A 97 0.24 1.03 0.81
N TYR A 98 0.64 -0.24 0.76
CA TYR A 98 1.32 -0.92 1.88
C TYR A 98 2.37 -1.88 1.35
N ILE A 99 3.61 -1.75 1.80
CA ILE A 99 4.69 -2.68 1.48
C ILE A 99 4.61 -3.84 2.46
N MET A 100 4.45 -5.06 1.95
CA MET A 100 4.33 -6.26 2.78
C MET A 100 5.68 -6.95 3.01
N ALA A 101 6.57 -6.94 2.00
CA ALA A 101 7.90 -7.51 2.12
C ALA A 101 8.83 -6.98 1.02
N VAL A 102 10.11 -6.92 1.33
CA VAL A 102 11.18 -6.63 0.36
C VAL A 102 12.25 -7.69 0.54
N ALA A 103 12.65 -8.36 -0.54
CA ALA A 103 13.65 -9.43 -0.47
C ALA A 103 14.68 -9.32 -1.59
N GLN A 104 15.91 -9.74 -1.32
CA GLN A 104 17.01 -9.83 -2.26
C GLN A 104 17.56 -11.25 -2.23
N SER A 105 17.52 -11.99 -3.35
CA SER A 105 18.09 -13.34 -3.44
C SER A 105 17.76 -14.28 -2.27
N ALA A 106 16.48 -14.36 -1.90
CA ALA A 106 15.98 -15.11 -0.74
C ALA A 106 16.41 -14.59 0.64
N THR A 107 16.95 -13.37 0.76
CA THR A 107 17.18 -12.70 2.05
C THR A 107 16.23 -11.51 2.19
N ASN A 108 15.57 -11.38 3.34
CA ASN A 108 14.71 -10.23 3.62
C ASN A 108 15.52 -8.93 3.79
N VAL A 109 14.95 -7.84 3.28
CA VAL A 109 15.43 -6.47 3.44
C VAL A 109 14.44 -5.76 4.36
N LYS A 110 14.88 -5.42 5.56
CA LYS A 110 14.00 -4.82 6.58
C LYS A 110 13.55 -3.43 6.12
N LEU A 111 12.25 -3.18 6.20
CA LEU A 111 11.67 -1.90 5.85
C LEU A 111 11.73 -0.95 7.04
N THR A 112 12.06 0.31 6.77
CA THR A 112 12.03 1.40 7.75
C THR A 112 11.04 2.45 7.31
N THR A 113 10.74 3.39 8.20
CA THR A 113 10.02 4.62 7.88
C THR A 113 10.81 5.52 6.92
N SER A 114 10.09 6.41 6.23
CA SER A 114 10.67 7.42 5.36
C SER A 114 11.43 8.48 6.16
N GLY A 115 12.56 8.93 5.61
CA GLY A 115 13.47 9.88 6.27
C GLY A 115 14.38 9.26 7.33
N ALA A 116 14.27 7.96 7.61
CA ALA A 116 15.18 7.26 8.50
C ALA A 116 16.57 7.05 7.85
N THR A 117 17.58 6.83 8.70
CA THR A 117 18.89 6.38 8.21
C THR A 117 18.79 4.89 7.90
N VAL A 118 19.06 4.52 6.64
CA VAL A 118 18.97 3.12 6.19
C VAL A 118 20.23 2.36 6.60
N GLY A 119 20.08 1.33 7.44
CA GLY A 119 21.16 0.42 7.83
C GLY A 119 21.46 -0.66 6.79
N ALA A 120 22.49 -1.47 7.03
CA ALA A 120 22.79 -2.62 6.17
C ALA A 120 21.61 -3.60 6.11
N ASN A 121 21.27 -4.09 4.92
CA ASN A 121 20.07 -4.93 4.66
C ASN A 121 18.75 -4.26 5.03
N GLU A 122 18.68 -2.93 4.97
CA GLU A 122 17.46 -2.16 5.15
C GLU A 122 17.10 -1.38 3.88
N CYS A 123 15.83 -0.98 3.80
CA CYS A 123 15.32 -0.04 2.82
C CYS A 123 14.23 0.85 3.44
N GLN A 124 13.92 1.96 2.78
CA GLN A 124 12.87 2.88 3.20
C GLN A 124 12.06 3.39 2.01
N PRO A 125 10.80 3.81 2.19
CA PRO A 125 10.13 4.65 1.22
C PRO A 125 10.94 5.91 0.94
N THR A 126 11.10 6.27 -0.34
CA THR A 126 11.83 7.50 -0.72
C THR A 126 11.17 8.77 -0.18
N ALA A 127 9.85 8.72 0.02
CA ALA A 127 9.04 9.71 0.72
C ALA A 127 7.75 9.02 1.21
N VAL A 128 6.97 9.71 2.04
CA VAL A 128 5.58 9.32 2.30
C VAL A 128 4.85 9.13 0.98
N PHE A 129 4.14 8.01 0.84
CA PHE A 129 3.41 7.71 -0.37
C PHE A 129 2.30 8.73 -0.57
N THR A 130 2.02 9.04 -1.83
CA THR A 130 1.00 10.00 -2.26
C THR A 130 0.00 9.29 -3.16
N TRP A 131 -1.28 9.63 -3.02
CA TRP A 131 -2.34 9.03 -3.82
C TRP A 131 -2.13 9.26 -5.32
N GLY A 132 -2.30 8.22 -6.13
CA GLY A 132 -2.13 8.20 -7.57
C GLY A 132 -0.67 8.21 -8.06
N ALA A 133 0.31 8.46 -7.19
CA ALA A 133 1.71 8.60 -7.56
C ALA A 133 2.49 7.30 -7.37
N GLN A 134 3.44 7.03 -8.28
CA GLN A 134 4.41 5.95 -8.08
C GLN A 134 5.26 6.25 -6.84
N GLY A 135 5.49 5.22 -6.04
CA GLY A 135 6.41 5.27 -4.91
C GLY A 135 7.79 4.73 -5.28
N GLY A 136 8.80 5.13 -4.52
CA GLY A 136 10.14 4.58 -4.61
C GLY A 136 10.58 3.97 -3.29
N LEU A 137 11.54 3.05 -3.37
CA LEU A 137 12.28 2.56 -2.21
C LEU A 137 13.76 2.93 -2.37
N THR A 138 14.36 3.43 -1.30
CA THR A 138 15.78 3.70 -1.19
C THR A 138 16.42 2.65 -0.30
N PHE A 139 17.52 2.07 -0.76
CA PHE A 139 18.28 1.01 -0.09
C PHE A 139 19.57 1.57 0.48
N HIS A 140 20.14 0.84 1.45
CA HIS A 140 21.50 1.10 1.89
C HIS A 140 22.49 0.97 0.72
N SER A 141 23.51 1.83 0.71
CA SER A 141 24.48 1.97 -0.39
C SER A 141 25.23 0.67 -0.74
N GLY A 142 25.35 -0.27 0.19
CA GLY A 142 25.98 -1.57 -0.03
C GLY A 142 25.07 -2.61 -0.70
N LEU A 143 23.77 -2.33 -0.89
CA LEU A 143 22.81 -3.28 -1.45
C LEU A 143 22.66 -3.04 -2.96
N SER A 144 22.79 -4.11 -3.77
CA SER A 144 22.79 -4.04 -5.24
C SER A 144 22.25 -5.30 -5.89
N GLY A 145 21.77 -5.22 -7.14
CA GLY A 145 21.25 -6.38 -7.87
C GLY A 145 19.72 -6.47 -7.82
N VAL A 146 19.20 -7.70 -7.87
CA VAL A 146 17.75 -7.95 -8.02
C VAL A 146 17.06 -7.99 -6.65
N VAL A 147 15.97 -7.25 -6.53
CA VAL A 147 15.05 -7.29 -5.40
C VAL A 147 13.63 -7.64 -5.84
N TYR A 148 12.88 -8.22 -4.91
CA TYR A 148 11.48 -8.57 -5.04
C TYR A 148 10.70 -7.76 -4.00
N VAL A 149 9.72 -6.98 -4.45
CA VAL A 149 8.88 -6.16 -3.58
C VAL A 149 7.46 -6.69 -3.65
N SER A 150 6.95 -7.20 -2.55
CA SER A 150 5.56 -7.60 -2.39
C SER A 150 4.78 -6.46 -1.71
N TYR A 151 3.75 -5.93 -2.37
CA TYR A 151 3.00 -4.78 -1.86
C TYR A 151 1.54 -4.78 -2.30
N VAL A 152 0.71 -4.08 -1.51
CA VAL A 152 -0.66 -3.71 -1.83
C VAL A 152 -0.64 -2.41 -2.61
N THR A 153 -1.34 -2.36 -3.75
CA THR A 153 -1.44 -1.14 -4.55
C THR A 153 -2.60 -0.26 -4.07
N GLN A 154 -2.57 1.02 -4.43
CA GLN A 154 -3.65 1.96 -4.13
C GLN A 154 -4.99 1.66 -4.84
N ALA A 155 -5.06 0.62 -5.68
CA ALA A 155 -6.33 0.15 -6.23
C ALA A 155 -7.25 -0.39 -5.13
N TRP A 156 -6.67 -0.91 -4.05
CA TRP A 156 -7.42 -1.19 -2.83
C TRP A 156 -7.58 0.09 -2.02
N LYS A 157 -8.58 0.88 -2.41
CA LYS A 157 -8.84 2.20 -1.81
C LYS A 157 -9.03 2.13 -0.29
N GLU A 158 -9.64 1.07 0.23
CA GLU A 158 -9.85 0.90 1.68
C GLU A 158 -8.53 0.76 2.45
N VAL A 159 -7.53 0.07 1.90
CA VAL A 159 -6.18 0.01 2.51
C VAL A 159 -5.53 1.38 2.51
N TRP A 160 -5.61 2.10 1.40
CA TRP A 160 -5.05 3.45 1.31
C TRP A 160 -5.72 4.44 2.28
N ASP A 161 -7.05 4.48 2.33
CA ASP A 161 -7.80 5.41 3.18
C ASP A 161 -7.58 5.15 4.68
N ASN A 162 -7.10 3.95 5.02
CA ASN A 162 -6.75 3.54 6.38
C ASN A 162 -5.24 3.46 6.64
N LEU A 163 -4.39 3.84 5.69
CA LEU A 163 -2.95 3.92 5.90
C LEU A 163 -2.62 5.13 6.77
N VAL A 164 -1.98 4.89 7.90
CA VAL A 164 -1.36 5.90 8.74
C VAL A 164 0.14 5.87 8.47
N GLN A 165 0.67 6.97 7.95
CA GLN A 165 2.09 7.09 7.63
C GLN A 165 2.78 7.99 8.65
N GLU A 166 3.92 7.53 9.16
CA GLU A 166 4.83 8.31 10.00
C GLU A 166 4.18 8.89 11.28
N GLU A 167 3.38 8.08 11.97
CA GLU A 167 2.85 8.48 13.27
C GLU A 167 3.97 8.55 14.30
N ALA A 168 4.11 9.71 14.94
CA ALA A 168 5.00 9.88 16.08
C ALA A 168 4.36 9.29 17.34
N VAL A 169 5.08 8.37 17.98
CA VAL A 169 4.73 7.72 19.25
C VAL A 169 5.73 8.18 20.31
N THR A 170 5.26 8.48 21.51
CA THR A 170 6.12 8.84 22.65
C THR A 170 6.00 7.74 23.71
N PRO A 171 6.90 6.75 23.72
CA PRO A 171 6.84 5.68 24.71
C PRO A 171 7.07 6.19 26.13
N GLU A 172 6.24 5.72 27.07
CA GLU A 172 6.41 5.92 28.50
C GLU A 172 6.85 4.61 29.14
N SER A 173 7.94 4.63 29.89
CA SER A 173 8.51 3.40 30.49
C SER A 173 8.69 2.25 29.48
N HIS A 174 9.17 2.58 28.27
CA HIS A 174 9.41 1.65 27.17
C HIS A 174 8.15 1.04 26.52
N ILE A 175 6.97 1.61 26.79
CA ILE A 175 5.70 1.20 26.19
C ILE A 175 5.11 2.36 25.41
N GLY A 176 4.86 2.17 24.12
CA GLY A 176 4.15 3.10 23.25
C GLY A 176 2.77 2.56 22.88
N THR A 177 1.83 3.45 22.59
CA THR A 177 0.49 3.09 22.13
C THR A 177 0.21 3.86 20.84
N LEU A 178 -0.31 3.17 19.83
CA LEU A 178 -0.75 3.82 18.60
C LEU A 178 -2.05 4.60 18.82
N THR A 179 -2.27 5.66 18.06
CA THR A 179 -3.50 6.47 18.14
C THR A 179 -4.73 5.67 17.73
N TYR A 180 -4.57 4.76 16.77
CA TYR A 180 -5.63 3.90 16.27
C TYR A 180 -5.27 2.44 16.49
N ASP A 181 -6.31 1.62 16.66
CA ASP A 181 -6.18 0.17 16.51
C ASP A 181 -5.70 -0.15 15.08
N ALA A 182 -4.82 -1.14 14.94
CA ALA A 182 -4.14 -1.45 13.69
C ALA A 182 -4.39 -2.89 13.26
N ILE A 183 -4.31 -3.14 11.95
CA ILE A 183 -4.42 -4.48 11.36
C ILE A 183 -3.11 -4.95 10.73
N ALA A 184 -2.19 -4.02 10.49
CA ALA A 184 -0.90 -4.34 9.90
C ALA A 184 0.10 -3.24 10.19
N ILE A 185 1.30 -3.60 10.62
CA ILE A 185 2.41 -2.69 10.81
C ILE A 185 3.37 -2.83 9.63
N GLN A 186 3.72 -1.71 9.01
CA GLN A 186 4.69 -1.64 7.92
C GLN A 186 6.12 -1.47 8.44
N ALA A 187 6.31 -0.56 9.38
CA ALA A 187 7.61 -0.24 9.95
C ALA A 187 7.45 0.43 11.32
N ILE A 188 8.41 0.15 12.21
CA ILE A 188 8.58 0.83 13.49
C ILE A 188 10.03 1.29 13.57
N ASN A 189 10.23 2.55 13.91
CA ASN A 189 11.53 3.20 13.97
C ASN A 189 11.67 3.88 15.33
N ALA A 190 12.45 3.29 16.23
CA ALA A 190 12.62 3.76 17.61
C ALA A 190 13.86 4.63 17.77
N SER A 191 13.78 5.64 18.63
CA SER A 191 14.87 6.56 18.95
C SER A 191 15.10 6.66 20.46
N ALA A 192 16.36 6.59 20.87
CA ALA A 192 16.81 6.77 22.24
C ALA A 192 17.55 8.11 22.37
N GLY A 193 17.28 8.88 23.42
CA GLY A 193 18.06 10.09 23.77
C GLY A 193 18.22 11.11 22.63
N GLY A 194 17.26 11.11 21.68
CA GLY A 194 17.20 12.07 20.56
C GLY A 194 18.23 11.92 19.44
N THR A 195 19.03 10.85 19.33
CA THR A 195 20.17 10.86 18.38
C THR A 195 20.38 9.67 17.44
N THR A 196 19.57 8.59 17.47
CA THR A 196 19.58 7.58 16.40
C THR A 196 18.25 6.86 16.30
N THR A 197 17.68 6.81 15.10
CA THR A 197 16.47 6.05 14.80
C THR A 197 16.85 4.68 14.26
N ASN A 198 16.59 3.62 15.03
CA ASN A 198 16.81 2.25 14.61
C ASN A 198 15.48 1.66 14.15
N SER A 199 15.47 0.96 13.01
CA SER A 199 14.31 0.19 12.61
C SER A 199 14.20 -1.05 13.50
N CYS A 200 13.03 -1.26 14.08
CA CYS A 200 12.77 -2.36 15.00
C CYS A 200 12.42 -3.63 14.22
N LEU A 201 12.94 -4.77 14.67
CA LEU A 201 12.36 -6.07 14.31
C LEU A 201 11.07 -6.25 15.12
N MET A 202 9.96 -6.49 14.43
CA MET A 202 8.70 -6.81 15.08
C MET A 202 8.72 -8.26 15.58
N ILE A 203 8.29 -8.48 16.83
CA ILE A 203 8.20 -9.81 17.45
C ILE A 203 6.80 -10.04 18.04
N ASP A 204 6.50 -11.28 18.43
CA ASP A 204 5.24 -11.67 19.07
C ASP A 204 5.02 -10.93 20.40
N LYS A 205 3.76 -10.61 20.71
CA LYS A 205 3.39 -9.88 21.94
C LYS A 205 3.80 -10.60 23.22
N ASP A 206 3.87 -11.93 23.18
CA ASP A 206 4.22 -12.75 24.34
C ASP A 206 5.74 -12.85 24.55
N ASP A 207 6.54 -12.37 23.58
CA ASP A 207 8.00 -12.37 23.65
C ASP A 207 8.56 -11.13 24.35
N THR A 208 9.71 -11.29 25.01
CA THR A 208 10.45 -10.18 25.62
C THR A 208 11.39 -9.55 24.60
N PRO A 209 11.21 -8.27 24.22
CA PRO A 209 12.05 -7.64 23.20
C PRO A 209 13.52 -7.53 23.62
N ALA A 210 14.43 -7.95 22.75
CA ALA A 210 15.84 -7.61 22.84
C ALA A 210 16.13 -6.23 22.23
N THR A 211 17.39 -5.80 22.32
CA THR A 211 17.83 -4.54 21.70
C THR A 211 17.47 -4.51 20.22
N THR A 212 16.88 -3.42 19.75
CA THR A 212 16.38 -3.22 18.37
C THR A 212 15.16 -4.07 17.99
N GLU A 213 14.48 -4.67 18.95
CA GLU A 213 13.21 -5.38 18.74
C GLU A 213 12.05 -4.62 19.37
N CYS A 214 10.85 -4.90 18.89
CA CYS A 214 9.60 -4.35 19.42
C CYS A 214 8.54 -5.45 19.36
N SER A 215 7.97 -5.82 20.50
CA SER A 215 6.78 -6.67 20.48
C SER A 215 5.56 -5.82 20.16
N VAL A 216 4.64 -6.40 19.39
CA VAL A 216 3.45 -5.71 18.89
C VAL A 216 2.23 -6.49 19.35
N ASP A 217 1.39 -5.86 20.17
CA ASP A 217 0.16 -6.43 20.71
C ASP A 217 -1.07 -5.88 19.98
N PHE A 218 -1.69 -6.72 19.15
CA PHE A 218 -2.95 -6.41 18.47
C PHE A 218 -4.20 -6.68 19.33
N SER A 219 -4.04 -7.29 20.51
CA SER A 219 -5.14 -7.75 21.35
C SER A 219 -5.62 -6.75 22.40
N ASP A 220 -4.93 -5.62 22.53
CA ASP A 220 -5.36 -4.56 23.41
C ASP A 220 -6.60 -3.85 22.84
N SER A 221 -7.71 -4.02 23.55
CA SER A 221 -9.06 -3.57 23.20
C SER A 221 -9.24 -2.07 22.91
N ALA A 222 -8.24 -1.23 23.24
CA ALA A 222 -8.30 0.22 23.01
C ALA A 222 -7.40 0.69 21.84
N ALA A 223 -6.19 0.13 21.72
CA ALA A 223 -5.21 0.49 20.70
C ALA A 223 -4.02 -0.48 20.73
N VAL A 224 -3.32 -0.62 19.61
CA VAL A 224 -2.13 -1.47 19.54
C VAL A 224 -1.02 -0.95 20.44
N THR A 225 -0.48 -1.85 21.26
CA THR A 225 0.60 -1.57 22.19
C THR A 225 1.93 -2.05 21.61
N LEU A 226 2.94 -1.18 21.72
CA LEU A 226 4.32 -1.41 21.30
C LEU A 226 5.20 -1.50 22.55
N THR A 227 5.84 -2.64 22.78
CA THR A 227 6.78 -2.78 23.89
C THR A 227 8.20 -2.87 23.35
N PHE A 228 9.08 -2.02 23.87
CA PHE A 228 10.49 -1.96 23.51
C PHE A 228 11.37 -2.56 24.61
N ALA A 229 12.59 -2.94 24.26
CA ALA A 229 13.57 -3.37 25.25
C ALA A 229 13.86 -2.25 26.26
N THR A 230 13.82 -2.58 27.55
CA THR A 230 14.12 -1.63 28.63
C THR A 230 15.52 -1.03 28.51
N ALA A 231 16.48 -1.82 28.02
CA ALA A 231 17.86 -1.40 27.79
C ALA A 231 18.01 -0.33 26.70
N ASP A 232 17.08 -0.24 25.75
CA ASP A 232 17.18 0.69 24.62
C ASP A 232 16.80 2.12 25.01
N ALA A 233 16.19 2.34 26.18
CA ALA A 233 15.80 3.67 26.66
C ALA A 233 15.04 4.50 25.60
N VAL A 234 14.14 3.84 24.86
CA VAL A 234 13.36 4.46 23.79
C VAL A 234 12.51 5.60 24.34
N THR A 235 12.70 6.79 23.79
CA THR A 235 12.01 8.04 24.18
C THR A 235 11.07 8.56 23.09
N ALA A 236 11.20 8.05 21.87
CA ALA A 236 10.34 8.36 20.74
C ALA A 236 10.35 7.20 19.74
N ALA A 237 9.26 7.00 19.03
CA ALA A 237 9.18 6.08 17.90
C ALA A 237 8.36 6.69 16.76
N VAL A 238 8.57 6.20 15.54
CA VAL A 238 7.79 6.56 14.36
C VAL A 238 7.27 5.28 13.72
N CYS A 239 5.97 5.23 13.43
CA CYS A 239 5.32 4.01 12.96
C CYS A 239 4.50 4.29 11.69
N THR A 240 4.52 3.33 10.75
CA THR A 240 3.61 3.31 9.60
C THR A 240 2.80 2.03 9.63
N TYR A 241 1.48 2.12 9.51
CA TYR A 241 0.57 1.00 9.71
C TYR A 241 -0.78 1.22 9.02
N ILE A 242 -1.60 0.17 8.92
CA ILE A 242 -2.99 0.26 8.48
C ILE A 242 -3.88 0.21 9.72
N LYS A 243 -4.71 1.23 9.93
CA LYS A 243 -5.67 1.25 11.03
C LYS A 243 -6.86 0.33 10.74
N LEU A 244 -7.45 -0.24 11.78
CA LEU A 244 -8.70 -1.00 11.69
C LEU A 244 -9.87 -0.02 11.45
N PRO A 245 -10.56 -0.06 10.30
CA PRO A 245 -11.73 0.79 10.09
C PRO A 245 -12.92 0.33 10.95
N SER A 246 -13.88 1.22 11.15
CA SER A 246 -15.11 0.91 11.90
C SER A 246 -16.08 -0.01 11.14
N SER A 247 -15.92 -0.13 9.81
CA SER A 247 -16.72 -0.98 8.93
C SER A 247 -15.98 -1.20 7.60
N GLY A 248 -16.43 -2.14 6.79
CA GLY A 248 -15.85 -2.43 5.48
C GLY A 248 -15.14 -3.78 5.43
N PHE A 249 -14.53 -4.08 4.28
CA PHE A 249 -13.93 -5.39 4.05
C PHE A 249 -12.82 -5.67 5.07
N LEU A 250 -11.97 -4.69 5.38
CA LEU A 250 -10.87 -4.87 6.31
C LEU A 250 -11.39 -5.22 7.71
N LYS A 251 -12.46 -4.58 8.16
CA LYS A 251 -13.08 -4.87 9.47
C LYS A 251 -13.69 -6.27 9.52
N ASP A 252 -14.46 -6.63 8.50
CA ASP A 252 -15.19 -7.90 8.46
C ASP A 252 -14.26 -9.12 8.27
N ASN A 253 -13.07 -8.89 7.73
CA ASN A 253 -12.08 -9.91 7.43
C ASN A 253 -10.82 -9.83 8.30
N TRP A 254 -10.85 -9.03 9.36
CA TRP A 254 -9.74 -8.95 10.29
C TRP A 254 -9.60 -10.26 11.09
N VAL A 255 -8.38 -10.77 11.16
CA VAL A 255 -7.96 -11.85 12.06
C VAL A 255 -6.88 -11.27 12.94
N GLU A 256 -7.26 -10.99 14.18
CA GLU A 256 -6.44 -10.28 15.17
C GLU A 256 -5.14 -11.03 15.45
N GLU A 257 -5.23 -12.24 15.98
CA GLU A 257 -4.10 -13.15 16.09
C GLU A 257 -4.59 -14.59 15.95
N GLU A 258 -4.03 -15.31 14.98
CA GLU A 258 -4.20 -16.74 14.84
C GLU A 258 -2.92 -17.47 15.24
N ALA A 259 -3.05 -18.39 16.19
CA ALA A 259 -2.02 -19.38 16.46
C ALA A 259 -2.14 -20.55 15.47
N MET A 260 -1.15 -20.69 14.60
CA MET A 260 -1.04 -21.76 13.61
C MET A 260 -0.08 -22.84 14.09
N THR A 261 -0.51 -24.10 13.99
CA THR A 261 0.39 -25.25 14.19
C THR A 261 1.10 -25.57 12.88
N ALA A 262 2.40 -25.85 12.95
CA ALA A 262 3.18 -26.29 11.81
C ALA A 262 3.10 -27.81 11.60
N THR A 263 3.06 -28.27 10.36
CA THR A 263 3.28 -29.68 10.01
C THR A 263 4.23 -29.75 8.84
N SER A 264 5.34 -30.47 9.01
CA SER A 264 6.39 -30.59 7.98
C SER A 264 6.87 -29.22 7.46
N ASN A 265 7.19 -28.29 8.36
CA ASN A 265 7.70 -26.94 8.03
C ASN A 265 6.68 -26.06 7.26
N VAL A 266 5.39 -26.36 7.38
CA VAL A 266 4.31 -25.58 6.79
C VAL A 266 3.30 -25.19 7.86
N CYS A 267 3.12 -23.89 8.07
CA CYS A 267 2.01 -23.32 8.83
C CYS A 267 0.82 -23.12 7.88
N THR A 268 -0.34 -23.60 8.32
CA THR A 268 -1.60 -23.47 7.55
C THR A 268 -2.58 -22.62 8.35
N PRO A 269 -2.90 -21.40 7.88
CA PRO A 269 -3.93 -20.59 8.51
C PRO A 269 -5.32 -21.20 8.28
N ALA A 270 -6.27 -20.90 9.17
CA ALA A 270 -7.66 -21.29 9.05
C ALA A 270 -8.34 -20.67 7.82
N TYR A 271 -7.84 -19.52 7.37
CA TYR A 271 -8.35 -18.79 6.22
C TYR A 271 -7.23 -18.38 5.26
N PRO A 272 -7.54 -18.21 3.95
CA PRO A 272 -6.58 -17.66 3.01
C PRO A 272 -6.17 -16.25 3.43
N ILE A 273 -4.86 -15.96 3.40
CA ILE A 273 -4.30 -14.65 3.74
C ILE A 273 -4.29 -13.78 2.48
N LEU A 274 -4.92 -12.60 2.59
CA LEU A 274 -4.91 -11.58 1.55
C LEU A 274 -3.91 -10.46 1.85
N LEU A 275 -3.81 -10.06 3.12
CA LEU A 275 -2.88 -9.05 3.61
C LEU A 275 -2.22 -9.56 4.88
N TRP A 276 -0.90 -9.48 4.94
CA TRP A 276 -0.11 -9.89 6.09
C TRP A 276 0.16 -8.72 7.04
N GLY A 277 0.05 -8.94 8.35
CA GLY A 277 0.10 -7.89 9.37
C GLY A 277 1.49 -7.43 9.80
N TYR A 278 2.56 -8.18 9.51
CA TYR A 278 3.93 -7.86 9.94
C TYR A 278 4.87 -7.75 8.73
N SER A 279 5.09 -6.53 8.24
CA SER A 279 5.84 -6.33 7.00
C SER A 279 7.27 -6.88 7.07
N GLY A 280 7.53 -7.95 6.32
CA GLY A 280 8.83 -8.61 6.24
C GLY A 280 9.13 -9.59 7.37
N GLN A 281 8.24 -9.76 8.37
CA GLN A 281 8.45 -10.69 9.48
C GLN A 281 7.40 -11.79 9.51
N LEU A 282 7.82 -12.98 9.93
CA LEU A 282 6.97 -14.11 10.21
C LEU A 282 7.14 -14.47 11.68
N LEU A 283 6.15 -14.16 12.50
CA LEU A 283 6.26 -14.30 13.94
C LEU A 283 6.09 -15.75 14.39
N GLU A 284 6.84 -16.11 15.43
CA GLU A 284 6.70 -17.37 16.16
C GLU A 284 6.74 -17.06 17.66
N ASN A 285 5.71 -17.47 18.40
CA ASN A 285 5.68 -17.31 19.85
C ASN A 285 6.79 -18.15 20.51
N ALA A 286 7.63 -17.50 21.34
CA ALA A 286 8.75 -18.09 22.04
C ALA A 286 9.85 -18.69 21.14
N ALA A 287 9.95 -18.22 19.90
CA ALA A 287 10.96 -18.66 18.94
C ALA A 287 11.52 -17.47 18.13
N VAL A 288 12.49 -17.75 17.25
CA VAL A 288 13.12 -16.71 16.44
C VAL A 288 12.11 -16.24 15.38
N THR A 289 11.87 -14.94 15.33
CA THR A 289 11.04 -14.35 14.29
C THR A 289 11.69 -14.57 12.92
N GLY A 290 10.96 -15.30 12.07
CA GLY A 290 11.33 -15.57 10.71
C GLY A 290 11.22 -14.33 9.82
N ARG A 291 11.85 -14.40 8.65
CA ARG A 291 11.90 -13.30 7.69
C ARG A 291 11.18 -13.66 6.40
N ILE A 292 10.30 -12.79 5.93
CA ILE A 292 9.55 -13.04 4.69
C ILE A 292 10.44 -12.80 3.48
N ILE A 293 10.55 -13.82 2.63
CA ILE A 293 11.27 -13.80 1.36
C ILE A 293 10.28 -13.80 0.18
N ASN A 294 10.80 -13.74 -1.04
CA ASN A 294 9.98 -13.72 -2.25
C ASN A 294 9.12 -14.98 -2.41
N ILE A 295 7.95 -14.86 -3.05
CA ILE A 295 6.91 -15.92 -3.15
C ILE A 295 7.42 -17.19 -3.84
N GLY A 296 8.45 -17.08 -4.69
CA GLY A 296 9.10 -18.20 -5.38
C GLY A 296 10.46 -18.62 -4.82
N GLY A 297 10.84 -18.11 -3.64
CA GLY A 297 12.11 -18.41 -2.98
C GLY A 297 12.15 -19.82 -2.39
N SER A 298 13.32 -20.21 -1.88
CA SER A 298 13.47 -21.39 -1.02
C SER A 298 13.85 -20.88 0.36
N ALA A 299 13.00 -21.15 1.35
CA ALA A 299 13.23 -20.75 2.74
C ALA A 299 14.50 -21.42 3.27
N GLY A 300 15.45 -20.61 3.75
CA GLY A 300 16.54 -21.06 4.62
C GLY A 300 16.13 -21.07 6.09
N THR A 301 17.13 -21.16 6.97
CA THR A 301 16.95 -21.03 8.43
C THR A 301 16.43 -19.63 8.76
N ASP A 302 15.39 -19.56 9.59
CA ASP A 302 14.73 -18.31 10.03
C ASP A 302 14.13 -17.49 8.85
N GLU A 303 13.80 -18.13 7.73
CA GLU A 303 13.19 -17.52 6.56
C GLU A 303 11.89 -18.22 6.18
N GLY A 304 10.88 -17.46 5.76
CA GLY A 304 9.62 -18.00 5.29
C GLY A 304 9.09 -17.27 4.06
N TYR A 305 8.18 -17.89 3.33
CA TYR A 305 7.43 -17.19 2.28
C TYR A 305 5.94 -17.46 2.42
N ILE A 306 5.16 -16.46 2.02
CA ILE A 306 3.69 -16.53 2.02
C ILE A 306 3.23 -16.71 0.57
N ASN A 307 2.64 -17.87 0.26
CA ASN A 307 2.12 -18.10 -1.08
C ASN A 307 0.71 -17.52 -1.24
N PHE A 308 0.62 -16.24 -1.58
CA PHE A 308 -0.64 -15.55 -1.88
C PHE A 308 -1.38 -16.07 -3.13
N ASN A 309 -0.76 -16.94 -3.93
CA ASN A 309 -1.41 -17.55 -5.10
C ASN A 309 -2.08 -18.90 -4.75
N ASP A 310 -1.80 -19.48 -3.58
CA ASP A 310 -2.46 -20.70 -3.12
C ASP A 310 -3.86 -20.38 -2.57
N PRO A 311 -4.92 -21.11 -2.98
CA PRO A 311 -6.28 -20.88 -2.49
C PRO A 311 -6.47 -21.08 -0.97
N TYR A 312 -5.49 -21.64 -0.26
CA TYR A 312 -5.47 -21.85 1.19
C TYR A 312 -4.30 -21.13 1.89
N THR A 313 -3.54 -20.29 1.17
CA THR A 313 -2.29 -19.64 1.58
C THR A 313 -1.38 -20.48 2.49
N LYS A 314 -0.32 -21.04 1.93
CA LYS A 314 0.70 -21.74 2.73
C LYS A 314 1.80 -20.80 3.16
N ILE A 315 2.15 -20.86 4.44
CA ILE A 315 3.38 -20.27 4.97
C ILE A 315 4.38 -21.41 5.08
N THR A 316 5.45 -21.35 4.30
CA THR A 316 6.53 -22.35 4.37
C THR A 316 7.76 -21.68 4.93
N GLN A 317 8.33 -22.24 6.00
CA GLN A 317 9.57 -21.78 6.63
C GLN A 317 10.31 -23.00 7.15
N ASP A 318 11.63 -23.01 7.06
CA ASP A 318 12.44 -24.12 7.58
C ASP A 318 12.37 -24.14 9.11
N ALA A 319 12.05 -25.29 9.69
CA ALA A 319 11.99 -25.56 11.13
C ALA A 319 10.91 -24.83 11.98
N VAL A 320 9.81 -24.35 11.39
CA VAL A 320 8.69 -23.80 12.20
C VAL A 320 8.03 -24.88 13.04
N THR A 321 7.82 -24.58 14.32
CA THR A 321 6.96 -25.37 15.21
C THR A 321 5.58 -24.76 15.40
N THR A 322 5.50 -23.43 15.41
CA THR A 322 4.29 -22.62 15.63
C THR A 322 4.43 -21.29 14.92
N GLY A 323 3.35 -20.76 14.33
CA GLY A 323 3.33 -19.39 13.80
C GLY A 323 2.21 -18.59 14.43
N THR A 324 2.46 -17.31 14.73
CA THR A 324 1.41 -16.36 15.11
C THR A 324 1.21 -15.37 13.98
N ALA A 325 -0.04 -15.04 13.66
CA ALA A 325 -0.31 -14.06 12.62
C ALA A 325 -1.51 -13.18 12.90
N ALA A 326 -1.29 -11.89 12.66
CA ALA A 326 -2.30 -10.88 12.47
C ALA A 326 -2.45 -10.67 10.96
N TYR A 327 -3.65 -10.79 10.40
CA TYR A 327 -3.84 -10.72 8.95
C TYR A 327 -5.28 -10.42 8.52
N VAL A 328 -5.45 -9.97 7.27
CA VAL A 328 -6.78 -9.87 6.65
C VAL A 328 -7.03 -11.12 5.82
N LYS A 329 -8.10 -11.84 6.15
CA LYS A 329 -8.50 -13.03 5.39
C LYS A 329 -9.17 -12.66 4.07
N GLY A 330 -9.06 -13.55 3.08
CA GLY A 330 -9.73 -13.40 1.80
C GLY A 330 -8.85 -13.76 0.62
N ARG A 331 -9.37 -13.54 -0.59
CA ARG A 331 -8.67 -13.80 -1.85
C ARG A 331 -8.56 -12.52 -2.66
N ARG A 332 -7.56 -12.47 -3.55
CA ARG A 332 -7.33 -11.31 -4.42
C ARG A 332 -8.55 -10.93 -5.28
N GLY A 333 -9.40 -11.92 -5.61
CA GLY A 333 -10.62 -11.71 -6.39
C GLY A 333 -11.81 -11.17 -5.58
N ASP A 334 -11.73 -11.14 -4.25
CA ASP A 334 -12.82 -10.70 -3.39
C ASP A 334 -12.87 -9.16 -3.28
N ILE A 335 -11.79 -8.48 -3.67
CA ILE A 335 -11.68 -7.02 -3.63
C ILE A 335 -12.11 -6.42 -4.97
N PRO A 336 -13.12 -5.53 -5.00
CA PRO A 336 -13.44 -4.78 -6.20
C PRO A 336 -12.27 -3.83 -6.52
N THR A 337 -11.64 -4.03 -7.66
CA THR A 337 -10.58 -3.12 -8.14
C THR A 337 -11.19 -1.81 -8.61
N VAL A 338 -10.70 -0.69 -8.10
CA VAL A 338 -11.14 0.65 -8.51
C VAL A 338 -10.10 1.27 -9.43
N PRO A 339 -10.48 1.86 -10.59
CA PRO A 339 -9.55 2.63 -11.41
C PRO A 339 -8.90 3.75 -10.59
N ILE A 340 -7.60 3.95 -10.76
CA ILE A 340 -6.84 4.95 -9.99
C ILE A 340 -6.65 6.20 -10.85
N GLU A 341 -6.90 7.37 -10.26
CA GLU A 341 -6.62 8.64 -10.92
C GLU A 341 -5.12 8.83 -11.19
N CYS A 342 -4.79 9.27 -12.39
CA CYS A 342 -3.41 9.54 -12.80
C CYS A 342 -2.78 10.62 -11.92
N HIS A 343 -1.48 10.53 -11.64
CA HIS A 343 -0.78 11.56 -10.86
C HIS A 343 -0.58 12.87 -11.64
N THR A 344 -0.32 13.96 -10.91
CA THR A 344 0.12 15.23 -11.50
C THR A 344 1.41 15.05 -12.30
N GLY A 345 1.49 15.65 -13.48
CA GLY A 345 2.67 15.62 -14.33
C GLY A 345 2.77 14.40 -15.25
N LEU A 346 1.80 13.48 -15.21
CA LEU A 346 1.70 12.43 -16.23
C LEU A 346 1.58 13.09 -17.60
N SER A 347 2.46 12.71 -18.53
CA SER A 347 2.35 13.20 -19.90
C SER A 347 1.26 12.45 -20.63
N LEU A 348 0.25 13.20 -21.09
CA LEU A 348 -0.83 12.70 -21.94
C LEU A 348 -0.61 13.09 -23.40
N SER A 349 0.63 13.40 -23.81
CA SER A 349 0.95 13.81 -25.18
C SER A 349 0.60 12.77 -26.24
N ASP A 350 0.64 11.49 -25.85
CA ASP A 350 0.37 10.36 -26.74
C ASP A 350 -1.14 10.04 -26.79
N LEU A 351 -1.91 10.59 -25.85
CA LEU A 351 -3.36 10.47 -25.82
C LEU A 351 -3.95 11.29 -26.98
N SER A 352 -4.58 10.60 -27.93
CA SER A 352 -5.35 11.26 -28.97
C SER A 352 -6.52 12.06 -28.38
N THR A 353 -7.30 12.74 -29.22
CA THR A 353 -8.57 13.31 -28.79
C THR A 353 -9.48 12.23 -28.20
N VAL A 354 -10.10 12.55 -27.06
CA VAL A 354 -11.04 11.70 -26.33
C VAL A 354 -12.45 12.15 -26.66
N LYS A 355 -13.31 11.21 -27.04
CA LYS A 355 -14.72 11.51 -27.35
C LYS A 355 -15.53 11.69 -26.07
N VAL A 356 -16.20 12.83 -25.98
CA VAL A 356 -17.08 13.19 -24.87
C VAL A 356 -18.48 13.43 -25.39
N THR A 357 -19.45 12.80 -24.73
CA THR A 357 -20.88 13.07 -24.92
C THR A 357 -21.44 13.69 -23.66
N VAL A 358 -22.00 14.89 -23.78
CA VAL A 358 -22.68 15.62 -22.70
C VAL A 358 -24.17 15.63 -22.99
N LEU A 359 -24.97 15.27 -21.98
CA LEU A 359 -26.43 15.35 -21.99
C LEU A 359 -26.87 16.34 -20.90
N GLY A 360 -27.73 17.27 -21.26
CA GLY A 360 -28.20 18.31 -20.34
C GLY A 360 -29.20 19.25 -20.99
N TRP A 361 -29.38 20.43 -20.41
CA TRP A 361 -30.24 21.49 -20.93
C TRP A 361 -29.68 22.89 -20.66
#